data_AF-A0A6B3P5I8-F1
#
_entry.id   AF-A0A6B3P5I8-F1
#
_cell.length_a   1.000
_cell.length_b   1.000
_cell.length_c   1.000
_cell.angle_alpha   90.00
_cell.angle_beta   90.00
_cell.angle_gamma   90.00
#
_symmetry.space_group_name_H-M   'P 1'
#
loop_
_entity.id
_entity.type
_entity.pdbx_description
1 polymer ?
#
loop_
_entity_poly.entity_id
_entity_poly.type
_entity_poly.pdbx_seq_one_letter_code
_entity_poly.pdbx_strand_id
1 'polypeptide(L)'
;MNDKKYRKWHRIIAPIVFLPLFLTVITGIGYRLGKSWFGLSSEQAEIFMVIHQGTYLGDDLKPFYVLLNGIGLIFMMVTGITMSGVFRKKRLTD
;
A
#
# COMPACT_ATOMS: atom_id res chain seq x y z
N MET A 1 -20.67 10.73 -9.34
CA MET A 1 -20.82 9.31 -8.94
C MET A 1 -21.11 9.27 -7.43
N ASN A 2 -22.11 8.51 -6.96
CA ASN A 2 -22.63 8.58 -5.58
C ASN A 2 -21.58 8.18 -4.53
N ASP A 3 -21.37 8.98 -3.47
CA ASP A 3 -20.43 8.72 -2.35
C ASP A 3 -20.58 7.32 -1.74
N LYS A 4 -21.81 6.79 -1.72
CA LYS A 4 -22.11 5.43 -1.25
C LYS A 4 -21.41 4.35 -2.09
N LYS A 5 -21.23 4.57 -3.40
CA LYS A 5 -20.54 3.63 -4.30
C LYS A 5 -19.04 3.61 -4.01
N TYR A 6 -18.40 4.77 -3.80
CA TYR A 6 -16.98 4.83 -3.43
C TYR A 6 -16.72 4.10 -2.11
N ARG A 7 -17.56 4.31 -1.10
CA ARG A 7 -17.45 3.62 0.18
C ARG A 7 -17.62 2.10 0.07
N LYS A 8 -18.56 1.63 -0.75
CA LYS A 8 -18.75 0.19 -0.99
C LYS A 8 -17.52 -0.43 -1.65
N TRP A 9 -17.03 0.17 -2.73
CA TRP A 9 -15.87 -0.35 -3.47
C TRP A 9 -14.59 -0.30 -2.63
N HIS A 10 -14.34 0.82 -1.95
CA HIS A 10 -13.21 0.95 -1.04
C HIS A 10 -13.22 -0.16 0.02
N ARG A 11 -14.35 -0.39 0.69
CA ARG A 11 -14.43 -1.43 1.73
C ARG A 11 -14.14 -2.85 1.22
N ILE A 12 -14.49 -3.16 -0.02
CA ILE A 12 -14.28 -4.49 -0.62
C ILE A 12 -12.83 -4.65 -1.08
N ILE A 13 -12.27 -3.64 -1.74
CA ILE A 13 -10.93 -3.71 -2.34
C ILE A 13 -9.83 -3.48 -1.29
N ALA A 14 -10.10 -2.68 -0.27
CA ALA A 14 -9.16 -2.34 0.80
C ALA A 14 -8.43 -3.55 1.39
N PRO A 15 -9.08 -4.62 1.89
CA PRO A 15 -8.37 -5.75 2.49
C PRO A 15 -7.43 -6.46 1.49
N ILE A 16 -7.81 -6.54 0.22
CA ILE A 16 -7.01 -7.21 -0.83
C ILE A 16 -5.75 -6.41 -1.13
N VAL A 17 -5.88 -5.09 -1.24
CA VAL A 17 -4.79 -4.17 -1.60
C VAL A 17 -3.93 -3.80 -0.39
N PHE A 18 -4.53 -3.68 0.79
CA PHE A 18 -3.84 -3.26 2.01
C PHE A 18 -2.80 -4.27 2.45
N LEU A 19 -3.10 -5.57 2.39
CA LEU A 19 -2.16 -6.61 2.82
C LEU A 19 -0.81 -6.58 2.09
N PRO A 20 -0.74 -6.63 0.73
CA PRO A 20 0.54 -6.55 0.04
C PRO A 20 1.20 -5.17 0.18
N LEU A 21 0.43 -4.08 0.25
CA LEU A 21 0.99 -2.74 0.50
C LEU A 21 1.64 -2.65 1.87
N PHE A 22 0.97 -3.16 2.90
CA PHE A 22 1.46 -3.18 4.28
C PHE A 22 2.77 -3.95 4.37
N LEU A 23 2.83 -5.15 3.77
CA LEU A 23 4.05 -5.95 3.70
C LEU A 23 5.17 -5.20 2.99
N THR A 24 4.88 -4.59 1.83
CA THR A 24 5.86 -3.82 1.06
C THR A 24 6.43 -2.65 1.88
N VAL A 25 5.57 -1.88 2.54
CA VAL A 25 6.01 -0.71 3.33
C VAL A 25 6.81 -1.16 4.54
N ILE A 26 6.33 -2.10 5.34
CA ILE A 26 7.02 -2.55 6.56
C ILE A 26 8.37 -3.17 6.23
N THR A 27 8.45 -3.97 5.18
CA THR A 27 9.72 -4.60 4.80
C THR A 27 10.69 -3.59 4.20
N GLY A 28 10.22 -2.58 3.46
CA GLY A 28 11.07 -1.48 3.01
C GLY A 28 11.66 -0.66 4.17
N ILE A 29 10.83 -0.36 5.18
CA ILE A 29 11.28 0.28 6.42
C ILE A 29 12.28 -0.63 7.15
N GLY A 30 11.93 -1.90 7.34
CA GLY A 30 12.77 -2.90 8.01
C GLY A 30 14.12 -3.08 7.34
N TYR A 31 14.16 -3.15 6.00
CA TYR A 31 15.40 -3.18 5.22
C TYR A 31 16.27 -1.94 5.51
N ARG A 32 15.69 -0.74 5.40
CA ARG A 32 16.45 0.51 5.56
C ARG A 32 16.98 0.68 6.98
N LEU A 33 16.14 0.45 7.99
CA LEU A 33 16.54 0.53 9.40
C LEU A 33 17.56 -0.57 9.74
N GLY A 34 17.31 -1.80 9.29
CA GLY A 34 18.21 -2.94 9.46
C GLY A 34 19.62 -2.65 8.95
N LYS A 35 19.74 -2.16 7.71
CA LYS A 35 21.02 -1.79 7.11
C LYS A 35 21.67 -0.57 7.77
N SER A 36 20.89 0.48 8.04
CA SER A 36 21.45 1.80 8.40
C SER A 36 21.69 1.97 9.90
N TRP A 37 20.87 1.34 10.74
CA TRP A 37 20.90 1.53 12.20
C TRP A 37 21.38 0.29 12.93
N PHE A 38 21.05 -0.89 12.43
CA PHE A 38 21.43 -2.17 13.07
C PHE A 38 22.62 -2.87 12.39
N GLY A 39 23.17 -2.29 11.32
CA GLY A 39 24.36 -2.80 10.65
C GLY A 39 24.17 -4.18 10.00
N LEU A 40 22.94 -4.56 9.63
CA LEU A 40 22.69 -5.86 8.99
C LEU A 40 23.52 -6.02 7.71
N SER A 41 24.06 -7.21 7.50
CA SER A 41 24.69 -7.58 6.22
C SER A 41 23.65 -7.59 5.10
N SER A 42 24.12 -7.58 3.84
CA SER A 42 23.19 -7.63 2.71
C SER A 42 22.43 -8.96 2.65
N GLU A 43 23.08 -10.06 3.04
CA GLU A 43 22.48 -11.39 3.17
C GLU A 43 21.38 -11.41 4.25
N GLN A 44 21.65 -10.87 5.45
CA GLN A 44 20.65 -10.79 6.52
C GLN A 44 19.45 -9.92 6.12
N ALA A 45 19.68 -8.86 5.35
CA ALA A 45 18.63 -7.94 4.93
C ALA A 45 17.85 -8.43 3.69
N GLU A 46 18.32 -9.47 3.01
CA GLU A 46 17.71 -9.98 1.77
C GLU A 46 16.26 -10.40 1.97
N ILE A 47 15.93 -11.01 3.12
CA ILE A 47 14.57 -11.45 3.45
C ILE A 47 13.55 -10.31 3.37
N PHE A 48 13.94 -9.08 3.74
CA PHE A 48 13.07 -7.93 3.58
C PHE A 48 12.76 -7.66 2.11
N MET A 49 13.77 -7.75 1.23
CA MET A 49 13.60 -7.51 -0.20
C MET A 49 12.81 -8.63 -0.89
N VAL A 50 12.96 -9.88 -0.43
CA VAL A 50 12.17 -11.02 -0.91
C VAL A 50 10.68 -10.76 -0.74
N ILE A 51 10.29 -10.28 0.45
CA ILE A 51 8.89 -9.97 0.76
C ILE A 51 8.47 -8.64 0.09
N HIS A 52 9.30 -7.61 0.16
CA HIS A 52 9.03 -6.26 -0.38
C HIS A 52 8.70 -6.28 -1.87
N GLN A 53 9.43 -7.10 -2.64
CA GLN A 53 9.25 -7.21 -4.08
C GLN A 53 8.30 -8.35 -4.47
N GLY A 54 7.89 -9.21 -3.53
CA GLY A 54 7.08 -10.38 -3.81
C GLY A 54 7.81 -11.50 -4.57
N THR A 55 9.15 -11.61 -4.46
CA THR A 55 9.91 -12.63 -5.22
C THR A 55 9.59 -14.06 -4.76
N TYR A 56 9.09 -14.24 -3.55
CA TYR A 56 8.61 -15.54 -3.05
C TYR A 56 7.44 -16.11 -3.87
N LEU A 57 6.80 -15.31 -4.72
CA LEU A 57 5.74 -15.75 -5.64
C LEU A 57 6.29 -16.30 -6.97
N GLY A 58 7.61 -16.23 -7.19
CA GLY A 58 8.24 -16.57 -8.46
C GLY A 58 8.19 -15.44 -9.49
N ASP A 59 8.95 -15.61 -10.58
CA ASP A 59 9.16 -14.56 -11.59
C ASP A 59 7.88 -14.18 -12.34
N ASP A 60 6.96 -15.13 -12.53
CA ASP A 60 5.70 -14.88 -13.25
C ASP A 60 4.72 -14.02 -12.46
N LEU A 61 4.65 -14.21 -11.13
CA LEU A 61 3.66 -13.53 -10.27
C LEU A 61 4.20 -12.24 -9.65
N LYS A 62 5.53 -12.08 -9.57
CA LYS A 62 6.18 -10.86 -9.08
C LYS A 62 5.66 -9.58 -9.75
N PRO A 63 5.52 -9.49 -11.09
CA PRO A 63 4.98 -8.29 -11.74
C PRO A 63 3.55 -7.97 -11.30
N PHE A 64 2.71 -8.99 -11.08
CA PHE A 64 1.33 -8.79 -10.64
C PHE A 64 1.26 -8.27 -9.20
N TYR A 65 2.17 -8.72 -8.33
CA TYR A 65 2.31 -8.18 -6.97
C TYR A 65 2.63 -6.68 -7.00
N VAL A 66 3.61 -6.28 -7.81
CA VAL A 66 4.01 -4.87 -7.97
C VAL A 66 2.87 -4.04 -8.59
N LEU A 67 2.19 -4.57 -9.60
CA LEU A 67 1.07 -3.90 -10.26
C LEU A 67 -0.12 -3.71 -9.32
N LEU A 68 -0.47 -4.73 -8.53
CA LEU A 68 -1.52 -4.67 -7.52
C LEU A 68 -1.22 -3.59 -6.49
N ASN A 69 0.03 -3.51 -6.02
CA ASN A 69 0.45 -2.45 -5.10
C ASN A 69 0.30 -1.06 -5.72
N GLY A 70 0.81 -0.86 -6.94
CA GLY A 70 0.75 0.45 -7.61
C GLY A 70 -0.67 0.94 -7.86
N ILE A 71 -1.48 0.13 -8.55
CA ILE A 71 -2.88 0.48 -8.88
C ILE A 71 -3.72 0.54 -7.61
N GLY A 72 -3.51 -0.41 -6.69
CA GLY A 72 -4.20 -0.47 -5.42
C GLY A 72 -3.95 0.78 -4.57
N LEU A 73 -2.70 1.24 -4.46
CA LEU A 73 -2.38 2.48 -3.75
C LEU A 73 -3.10 3.68 -4.34
N ILE A 74 -3.08 3.84 -5.66
CA ILE A 74 -3.77 4.95 -6.35
C ILE A 74 -5.28 4.89 -6.06
N PHE A 75 -5.89 3.71 -6.20
CA PHE A 75 -7.31 3.52 -5.91
C PHE A 75 -7.63 3.88 -4.45
N MET A 76 -6.85 3.38 -3.50
CA MET A 76 -7.05 3.62 -2.07
C MET A 76 -6.86 5.10 -1.70
N MET A 77 -5.88 5.76 -2.29
CA MET A 77 -5.62 7.19 -2.11
C MET A 77 -6.80 8.03 -2.64
N VAL A 78 -7.22 7.80 -3.88
CA VAL A 78 -8.32 8.57 -4.51
C VAL A 78 -9.62 8.38 -3.74
N THR A 79 -10.00 7.12 -3.46
CA THR A 79 -11.25 6.83 -2.75
C THR A 79 -11.21 7.26 -1.29
N GLY A 80 -10.08 7.10 -0.60
CA GLY A 80 -9.88 7.56 0.77
C GLY A 80 -9.98 9.08 0.91
N ILE A 81 -9.27 9.83 0.05
CA ILE A 81 -9.32 11.30 0.05
C ILE A 81 -10.74 11.79 -0.25
N THR A 82 -11.41 11.19 -1.25
CA THR A 82 -12.80 11.56 -1.60
C THR A 82 -13.74 11.36 -0.40
N MET A 83 -13.59 10.28 0.36
CA MET A 83 -14.43 9.99 1.53
C MET A 83 -14.05 10.79 2.79
N SER A 84 -12.81 11.27 2.88
CA SER A 84 -12.30 12.00 4.06
C SER A 84 -12.95 13.37 4.26
N GLY A 85 -13.52 13.95 3.20
CA GLY A 85 -14.12 15.28 3.26
C GLY A 85 -13.10 16.42 3.34
N VAL A 86 -11.80 16.17 3.08
CA VAL A 86 -10.73 17.19 3.05
C VAL A 86 -11.07 18.37 2.13
N PHE A 87 -11.82 18.14 1.05
CA PHE A 87 -12.27 19.18 0.12
C PHE A 87 -13.71 19.67 0.37
N ARG A 88 -14.33 19.29 1.49
CA ARG A 88 -15.71 19.69 1.79
C ARG A 88 -15.71 21.15 2.22
N LYS A 89 -16.24 22.04 1.37
CA LYS A 89 -16.51 23.44 1.75
C LYS A 89 -17.34 23.46 3.04
N LYS A 90 -16.86 24.14 4.09
CA LYS A 90 -17.67 24.45 5.27
C LYS A 90 -18.90 25.19 4.76
N ARG A 91 -20.10 24.68 5.07
CA ARG A 91 -21.32 25.45 4.86
C ARG A 91 -21.21 26.64 5.80
N LEU A 92 -21.01 27.84 5.24
CA LEU A 92 -21.26 29.08 5.97
C LEU A 92 -22.78 29.08 6.17
N THR A 93 -23.21 28.65 7.34
CA THR A 93 -24.56 28.88 7.83
C THR A 93 -24.48 30.17 8.62
N ASP A 94 -24.97 31.24 8.00
CA ASP A 94 -25.39 32.47 8.67
C ASP A 94 -26.67 32.22 9.49
#